data_AF-H8X6R2-F1
#
_entry.id   AF-H8X6R2-F1
#
_cell.length_a   1.000
_cell.length_b   1.000
_cell.length_c   1.000
_cell.angle_alpha   90.00
_cell.angle_beta   90.00
_cell.angle_gamma   90.00
#
_symmetry.space_group_name_H-M   'P 1'
#
loop_
_entity.id
_entity.type
_entity.pdbx_description
1 polymer ?
#
loop_
_entity_poly.entity_id
_entity_poly.type
_entity_poly.pdbx_seq_one_letter_code
_entity_poly.pdbx_strand_id
1 'polypeptide(L)' 'MSIFTGLGRIFERNSIYVGTILAGAFAFEGFFDSAINKWWDAHNHAKLWSTVKPKFIENDEDEEDDE' A
#
# COMPACT_ATOMS: atom_id res chain seq x y z
N MET A 1 -4.90 30.21 -16.88
CA MET A 1 -3.82 29.36 -17.43
C MET A 1 -4.29 27.92 -17.32
N SER A 2 -4.24 27.14 -18.39
CA SER A 2 -4.78 25.76 -18.38
C SER A 2 -3.83 24.79 -17.67
N ILE A 3 -4.37 23.82 -16.94
CA ILE A 3 -3.61 22.73 -16.31
C ILE A 3 -2.77 21.95 -17.34
N PHE A 4 -3.26 21.84 -18.58
CA PHE A 4 -2.55 21.19 -19.67
C PHE A 4 -1.28 21.95 -20.09
N THR A 5 -1.30 23.29 -20.01
CA THR A 5 -0.13 24.14 -20.25
C THR A 5 0.86 24.07 -19.07
N GLY A 6 0.40 23.77 -17.86
CA GLY A 6 1.25 23.53 -16.69
C GLY A 6 2.00 22.21 -16.80
N LEU A 7 1.29 21.14 -17.15
CA LEU A 7 1.85 19.81 -17.36
C LEU A 7 2.86 19.79 -18.51
N GLY A 8 2.54 20.42 -19.64
CA GLY A 8 3.44 20.50 -20.81
C GLY A 8 4.86 20.95 -20.45
N ARG A 9 5.00 21.96 -19.58
CA ARG A 9 6.30 22.49 -19.15
C ARG A 9 7.18 21.50 -18.40
N ILE A 10 6.58 20.49 -17.76
CA ILE A 10 7.30 19.45 -17.02
C ILE A 10 7.82 18.38 -18.00
N PHE A 11 7.09 18.14 -19.10
CA PHE A 11 7.40 17.14 -20.12
C PHE A 11 8.29 17.66 -21.25
N GLU A 12 8.41 18.98 -21.43
CA GLU A 12 9.18 19.61 -22.53
C GLU A 12 10.71 19.50 -22.38
N ARG A 13 11.24 19.31 -21.16
CA ARG A 13 12.69 19.22 -20.91
C ARG A 13 13.06 17.84 -20.38
N ASN A 14 13.90 17.10 -21.11
CA ASN A 14 14.31 15.73 -20.74
C ASN A 14 14.78 15.60 -19.28
N SER A 15 15.57 16.54 -18.77
CA SER A 15 16.06 16.49 -17.38
C SER A 15 14.95 16.66 -16.34
N ILE A 16 13.95 17.49 -16.63
CA ILE A 16 12.78 17.68 -15.76
C ILE A 16 11.87 16.47 -15.88
N TYR A 17 11.63 16.00 -17.11
CA TYR A 17 10.82 14.83 -17.39
C TYR A 17 11.27 13.60 -16.59
N VAL A 18 12.54 13.21 -16.72
CA VAL A 18 13.08 12.03 -16.02
C VAL A 18 13.02 12.23 -14.50
N GLY A 19 13.39 13.41 -14.01
CA GLY A 19 13.32 13.73 -12.57
C GLY A 19 11.90 13.65 -12.02
N THR A 20 10.91 14.14 -12.77
CA THR A 20 9.49 14.05 -12.40
C THR A 20 8.99 12.63 -12.39
N ILE A 21 9.32 11.82 -13.40
CA ILE A 21 8.90 10.41 -13.45
C ILE A 21 9.50 9.63 -12.28
N LEU A 22 10.79 9.83 -11.97
CA LEU A 22 11.44 9.16 -10.83
C LEU A 22 10.83 9.58 -9.50
N ALA A 23 10.69 10.90 -9.27
CA ALA A 23 10.08 11.40 -8.03
C ALA A 23 8.63 10.93 -7.88
N GLY A 24 7.87 10.96 -8.98
CA GLY A 24 6.50 10.45 -9.04
C GLY A 24 6.41 8.96 -8.76
N ALA A 25 7.35 8.15 -9.29
CA ALA A 25 7.40 6.72 -9.07
C ALA A 25 7.60 6.38 -7.59
N PHE A 26 8.59 6.98 -6.93
CA PHE A 26 8.84 6.74 -5.50
C PHE A 26 7.67 7.19 -4.61
N ALA A 27 7.08 8.35 -4.90
CA ALA A 27 5.92 8.83 -4.15
C ALA A 27 4.69 7.93 -4.38
N PHE A 28 4.49 7.49 -5.63
CA PHE A 28 3.37 6.64 -6.00
C PHE A 28 3.50 5.24 -5.41
N GLU A 29 4.68 4.62 -5.46
CA GLU A 29 4.93 3.27 -4.98
C GLU A 29 4.48 3.09 -3.52
N GLY A 30 4.99 3.92 -2.60
CA GLY A 30 4.64 3.80 -1.18
C GLY A 30 3.16 4.09 -0.91
N PHE A 31 2.58 5.05 -1.61
CA PHE A 31 1.14 5.34 -1.48
C PHE A 31 0.29 4.18 -2.00
N PHE A 32 0.63 3.67 -3.18
CA PHE A 32 -0.14 2.65 -3.88
C PHE A 32 -0.07 1.31 -3.14
N ASP A 33 1.12 0.89 -2.69
CA ASP A 33 1.30 -0.33 -1.90
C ASP A 33 0.44 -0.29 -0.63
N SER A 34 0.51 0.79 0.15
CA SER A 34 -0.29 0.94 1.37
C SER A 34 -1.80 0.93 1.07
N ALA A 35 -2.24 1.67 0.04
CA ALA A 35 -3.64 1.78 -0.31
C ALA A 35 -4.23 0.43 -0.77
N ILE A 36 -3.51 -0.28 -1.63
CA ILE A 36 -3.97 -1.55 -2.18
C ILE A 36 -3.91 -2.66 -1.14
N ASN A 37 -2.84 -2.74 -0.32
CA ASN A 37 -2.78 -3.71 0.78
C ASN A 37 -3.93 -3.50 1.77
N LYS A 38 -4.21 -2.24 2.15
CA LYS A 38 -5.34 -1.93 3.03
C LYS A 38 -6.68 -2.34 2.41
N TRP A 39 -6.88 -2.06 1.12
CA TRP A 39 -8.09 -2.48 0.42
C TRP A 39 -8.21 -4.01 0.37
N TRP A 40 -7.11 -4.70 0.10
CA TRP A 40 -7.03 -6.15 0.02
C TRP A 40 -7.36 -6.81 1.36
N ASP A 41 -6.76 -6.34 2.44
CA ASP A 41 -6.98 -6.83 3.80
C ASP A 41 -8.43 -6.65 4.24
N ALA A 42 -9.02 -5.48 3.91
CA ALA A 42 -10.42 -5.20 4.19
C ALA A 42 -11.37 -6.10 3.37
N HIS A 43 -11.06 -6.32 2.09
CA HIS A 43 -11.89 -7.13 1.20
C HIS A 43 -11.84 -8.61 1.57
N ASN A 44 -10.68 -9.11 1.98
CA ASN A 44 -10.45 -10.51 2.33
C ASN A 44 -10.47 -10.75 3.84
N HIS A 45 -11.04 -9.82 4.60
CA HIS A 45 -11.12 -9.92 6.05
C HIS A 45 -11.73 -11.27 6.48
N ALA A 46 -11.20 -11.85 7.56
CA ALA A 46 -11.48 -13.20 8.05
C ALA A 46 -10.97 -14.39 7.20
N LYS A 47 -10.39 -14.16 6.01
CA LYS A 47 -9.68 -15.21 5.25
C LYS A 47 -8.17 -15.12 5.39
N LEU A 48 -7.65 -13.97 5.81
CA LEU A 48 -6.22 -13.77 6.00
C LEU A 48 -5.70 -14.55 7.20
N TRP A 49 -4.54 -15.19 7.04
CA TRP A 49 -3.84 -15.83 8.14
C TRP A 49 -3.59 -14.86 9.31
N SER A 50 -3.25 -13.61 9.04
CA SER A 50 -3.08 -12.57 10.08
C SER A 50 -4.33 -12.36 10.94
N THR A 51 -5.53 -12.58 10.40
CA THR A 51 -6.80 -12.45 11.14
C THR A 51 -7.23 -13.76 11.79
N VAL A 52 -6.91 -14.92 11.18
CA VAL A 52 -7.33 -16.23 11.68
C VAL A 52 -6.37 -16.79 12.73
N LYS A 53 -5.07 -16.56 12.57
CA LYS A 53 -4.00 -17.04 13.46
C LYS A 53 -4.24 -16.78 14.96
N PRO A 54 -4.68 -15.59 15.40
CA PRO A 54 -4.87 -15.31 16.82
C PRO A 54 -5.78 -16.33 17.52
N LYS A 55 -6.81 -16.84 16.83
CA LYS A 55 -7.75 -17.83 17.37
C LYS A 55 -7.11 -19.17 17.72
N PHE A 56 -5.99 -19.50 17.08
CA PHE A 56 -5.29 -20.76 17.35
C PHE A 56 -4.27 -20.58 18.48
N ILE A 57 -3.64 -19.42 18.57
CA ILE A 57 -2.66 -19.13 19.64
C ILE A 57 -3.38 -18.93 20.99
N GLU A 58 -4.52 -18.23 21.01
CA GLU A 58 -5.33 -18.10 22.24
C GLU A 58 -5.79 -19.46 22.74
N ASN A 59 -6.23 -20.36 21.86
CA ASN A 59 -6.59 -21.72 22.24
C ASN A 59 -5.39 -22.53 22.79
N ASP A 60 -4.20 -22.37 22.21
CA ASP A 60 -3.00 -23.07 22.70
C ASP A 60 -2.59 -22.55 24.10
N GLU A 61 -2.75 -21.25 24.39
CA GLU A 61 -2.47 -20.66 25.71
C GLU A 61 -3.54 -21.04 26.75
N ASP A 62 -4.83 -21.07 26.37
CA ASP A 62 -5.93 -21.48 27.25
C ASP A 62 -5.86 -22.99 27.58
N GLU A 63 -5.37 -23.85 26.67
CA GLU A 63 -5.16 -25.28 26.91
C GLU A 63 -3.96 -25.55 27.86
N GLU A 64 -2.95 -24.67 27.92
CA GLU A 64 -1.82 -24.79 28.87
C GLU A 64 -2.18 -24.34 30.31
N ASP A 65 -3.14 -23.44 30.50
CA ASP A 65 -3.59 -22.96 31.83
C ASP A 65 -4.62 -23.93 32.49
N ASP A 66 -5.26 -24.82 31.71
CA ASP A 66 -6.25 -25.80 32.18
C ASP A 66 -5.65 -27.21 32.52
N GLU A 67 -4.34 -27.45 32.29
CA GLU A 67 -3.57 -28.64 32.75
C GLU A 67 -2.79 -28.40 34.07
#